data_AF-A0A7Y9I6E1-F1
#
_entry.id   AF-A0A7Y9I6E1-F1
#
_cell.length_a   1.000
_cell.length_b   1.000
_cell.length_c   1.000
_cell.angle_alpha   90.00
_cell.angle_beta   90.00
_cell.angle_gamma   90.00
#
_symmetry.space_group_name_H-M   'P 1'
#
loop_
_entity.id
_entity.type
_entity.pdbx_description
1 polymer ?
#
loop_
_entity_poly.entity_id
_entity_poly.type
_entity_poly.pdbx_seq_one_letter_code
_entity_poly.pdbx_strand_id
1 'polypeptide(L)'
;MRVGFYVDGFNLYYGAAAQLGSVSGWKWLDLRALATRYASWHGAVVHRVVYCTARVNDPSDPGQTQRQDFYLEALRRSGSVDIIEEGYYSSWAKESVMTIEPAGTRGPTVMLDPQGLFSWSPGLPIRRNGRGVLFATVRKREEKGSDVNVATHLLSDVLQGHVDAAIIVSNDSDLGLPIRIAREHVPTGVINPGVKPLAGALKGQATDGVGRHWWRRLDPLDLHQSQLPDPISGISKPSTW
;
A
#
# COMPACT_ATOMS: atom_id res chain seq x y z
N MET A 1 12.83 6.05 -23.34
CA MET A 1 11.76 5.18 -22.83
C MET A 1 10.89 5.98 -21.87
N ARG A 2 9.60 6.09 -22.15
CA ARG A 2 8.60 6.71 -21.26
C ARG A 2 8.27 5.73 -20.14
N VAL A 3 8.61 6.07 -18.90
CA VAL A 3 8.40 5.19 -17.75
C VAL A 3 7.12 5.60 -17.00
N GLY A 4 6.23 4.63 -16.78
CA GLY A 4 5.13 4.74 -15.83
C GLY A 4 5.55 4.27 -14.43
N PHE A 5 5.20 5.02 -13.40
CA PHE A 5 5.48 4.72 -12.00
C PHE A 5 4.17 4.59 -11.23
N TYR A 6 3.84 3.37 -10.80
CA TYR A 6 2.55 3.01 -10.19
C TYR A 6 2.77 2.64 -8.73
N VAL A 7 2.17 3.43 -7.83
CA VAL A 7 2.46 3.36 -6.40
C VAL A 7 1.23 2.90 -5.64
N ASP A 8 1.39 1.82 -4.90
CA ASP A 8 0.47 1.42 -3.84
C ASP A 8 0.83 2.21 -2.56
N GLY A 9 -0.01 3.19 -2.23
CA GLY A 9 0.27 4.13 -1.15
C GLY A 9 0.31 3.50 0.24
N PHE A 10 -0.50 2.46 0.49
CA PHE A 10 -0.48 1.77 1.79
C PHE A 10 0.71 0.85 1.92
N ASN A 11 1.01 0.08 0.86
CA ASN A 11 2.18 -0.78 0.86
C ASN A 11 3.47 0.04 1.00
N LEU A 12 3.56 1.18 0.32
CA LEU A 12 4.65 2.14 0.50
C LEU A 12 4.73 2.68 1.93
N TYR A 13 3.63 3.20 2.48
CA TYR A 13 3.62 3.80 3.83
C TYR A 13 3.99 2.79 4.91
N TYR A 14 3.31 1.63 4.95
CA TYR A 14 3.58 0.62 5.97
C TYR A 14 4.93 -0.09 5.76
N GLY A 15 5.35 -0.23 4.50
CA GLY A 15 6.69 -0.73 4.17
C GLY A 15 7.77 0.19 4.72
N ALA A 16 7.71 1.47 4.39
CA ALA A 16 8.64 2.48 4.88
C ALA A 16 8.61 2.61 6.40
N ALA A 17 7.41 2.61 7.02
CA ALA A 17 7.27 2.62 8.47
C ALA A 17 7.91 1.39 9.14
N ALA A 18 7.84 0.20 8.51
CA ALA A 18 8.52 -0.98 9.02
C ALA A 18 10.05 -0.90 8.88
N GLN A 19 10.57 -0.18 7.89
CA GLN A 19 12.01 0.03 7.70
C GLN A 19 12.58 1.11 8.62
N LEU A 20 11.87 2.24 8.76
CA LEU A 20 12.36 3.45 9.41
C LEU A 20 11.79 3.67 10.82
N GLY A 21 10.73 2.94 11.20
CA GLY A 21 10.09 3.08 12.50
C GLY A 21 9.65 4.51 12.78
N SER A 22 10.15 5.06 13.89
CA SER A 22 9.86 6.43 14.36
C SER A 22 10.84 7.48 13.84
N VAL A 23 11.77 7.14 12.94
CA VAL A 23 12.68 8.11 12.33
C VAL A 23 11.85 9.15 11.56
N SER A 24 12.14 10.43 11.75
CA SER A 24 11.41 11.55 11.11
C SER A 24 11.94 11.83 9.70
N GLY A 25 11.17 12.57 8.89
CA GLY A 25 11.65 13.13 7.63
C GLY A 25 11.63 12.19 6.43
N TRP A 26 10.77 11.17 6.42
CA TRP A 26 10.53 10.33 5.24
C TRP A 26 9.10 10.42 4.69
N LYS A 27 8.17 11.01 5.45
CA LYS A 27 6.74 11.05 5.12
C LYS A 27 6.37 12.15 4.13
N TRP A 28 7.25 13.11 3.87
CA TRP A 28 7.05 14.21 2.92
C TRP A 28 7.69 13.89 1.56
N LEU A 29 7.36 12.70 1.05
CA LEU A 29 8.05 12.07 -0.07
C LEU A 29 7.68 12.71 -1.41
N ASP A 30 8.67 12.97 -2.24
CA ASP A 30 8.52 13.29 -3.66
C ASP A 30 8.56 11.99 -4.48
N LEU A 31 7.40 11.56 -4.94
CA LEU A 31 7.22 10.33 -5.71
C LEU A 31 7.87 10.40 -7.09
N ARG A 32 7.91 11.57 -7.73
CA ARG A 32 8.58 11.73 -9.03
C ARG A 32 10.09 11.73 -8.88
N ALA A 33 10.63 12.37 -7.84
CA ALA A 33 12.06 12.28 -7.52
C ALA A 33 12.46 10.83 -7.23
N LEU A 34 11.65 10.11 -6.45
CA LEU A 34 11.86 8.69 -6.18
C LEU A 34 11.79 7.86 -7.48
N ALA A 35 10.77 8.08 -8.32
CA ALA A 35 10.63 7.39 -9.60
C ALA A 35 11.86 7.58 -10.50
N THR A 36 12.40 8.80 -10.54
CA THR A 36 13.55 9.17 -11.36
C THR A 36 14.80 8.39 -10.96
N ARG A 37 14.99 8.12 -9.66
CA ARG A 37 16.12 7.30 -9.16
C ARG A 37 16.07 5.85 -9.62
N TYR A 38 14.87 5.29 -9.75
CA TYR A 38 14.68 3.88 -10.09
C TYR A 38 14.48 3.62 -11.59
N ALA A 39 14.13 4.66 -12.37
CA ALA A 39 14.00 4.62 -13.83
C ALA A 39 15.36 4.49 -14.53
N SER A 40 16.01 3.33 -14.39
CA SER A 40 17.41 3.08 -14.76
C SER A 40 17.62 2.46 -16.16
N TRP A 41 16.56 2.28 -16.96
CA TRP A 41 16.71 1.86 -18.36
C TRP A 41 17.36 2.97 -19.19
N HIS A 42 18.08 2.59 -20.25
CA HIS A 42 18.76 3.55 -21.11
C HIS A 42 17.79 4.57 -21.73
N GLY A 43 18.08 5.86 -21.56
CA GLY A 43 17.22 6.96 -22.03
C GLY A 43 15.83 6.96 -21.39
N ALA A 44 15.68 6.40 -20.19
CA ALA A 44 14.43 6.42 -19.45
C ALA A 44 14.11 7.84 -18.95
N VAL A 45 12.85 8.23 -19.08
CA VAL A 45 12.30 9.47 -18.52
C VAL A 45 11.00 9.09 -17.83
N VAL A 46 10.81 9.56 -16.60
CA VAL A 46 9.55 9.38 -15.87
C VAL A 46 8.48 10.20 -16.59
N HIS A 47 7.58 9.50 -17.27
CA HIS A 47 6.52 10.10 -18.07
C HIS A 47 5.22 10.23 -17.28
N ARG A 48 4.95 9.25 -16.40
CA ARG A 48 3.68 9.16 -15.69
C ARG A 48 3.87 8.61 -14.28
N VAL A 49 3.27 9.25 -13.29
CA VAL A 49 3.29 8.84 -11.88
C VAL A 49 1.85 8.75 -11.37
N VAL A 50 1.44 7.54 -11.01
CA VAL A 50 0.11 7.24 -10.47
C VAL A 50 0.25 6.82 -9.02
N TYR A 51 -0.39 7.55 -8.12
CA TYR A 51 -0.42 7.26 -6.68
C TYR A 51 -1.80 6.78 -6.27
N CYS A 52 -1.92 5.49 -5.96
CA CYS A 52 -3.18 4.90 -5.50
C CYS A 52 -3.21 4.88 -3.97
N THR A 53 -4.24 5.44 -3.36
CA THR A 53 -4.40 5.52 -1.90
C THR A 53 -5.87 5.48 -1.52
N ALA A 54 -6.19 5.64 -0.24
CA ALA A 54 -7.56 5.87 0.23
C ALA A 54 -7.54 6.92 1.34
N ARG A 55 -8.61 7.70 1.45
CA ARG A 55 -8.71 8.74 2.48
C ARG A 55 -8.75 8.12 3.87
N VAL A 56 -7.74 8.41 4.67
CA VAL A 56 -7.66 7.92 6.04
C VAL A 56 -8.55 8.76 6.94
N ASN A 57 -9.33 8.10 7.78
CA ASN A 57 -10.28 8.73 8.68
C ASN A 57 -10.39 7.95 10.00
N ASP A 58 -9.25 7.51 10.54
CA ASP A 58 -9.24 6.78 11.80
C ASP A 58 -9.71 7.68 12.94
N PRO A 59 -10.84 7.36 13.62
CA PRO A 59 -11.33 8.16 14.74
C PRO A 59 -10.34 8.26 15.91
N SER A 60 -9.37 7.34 15.99
CA SER A 60 -8.32 7.35 17.03
C SER A 60 -7.18 8.34 16.75
N ASP A 61 -7.05 8.86 15.53
CA ASP A 61 -6.05 9.87 15.14
C ASP A 61 -6.74 10.98 14.32
N PRO A 62 -7.41 11.94 14.98
CA PRO A 62 -8.17 12.99 14.29
C PRO A 62 -7.33 13.88 13.37
N GLY A 63 -6.03 13.98 13.62
CA GLY A 63 -5.10 14.77 12.80
C GLY A 63 -4.62 14.03 11.54
N GLN A 64 -4.87 12.73 11.43
CA GLN A 64 -4.36 11.90 10.33
C GLN A 64 -4.87 12.39 8.97
N THR A 65 -6.16 12.70 8.88
CA THR A 65 -6.80 13.16 7.64
C THR A 65 -6.19 14.48 7.19
N GLN A 66 -6.04 15.46 8.08
CA GLN A 66 -5.46 16.77 7.74
C GLN A 66 -4.02 16.64 7.23
N ARG A 67 -3.20 15.79 7.85
CA ARG A 67 -1.82 15.56 7.39
C ARG A 67 -1.79 14.90 6.02
N GLN A 68 -2.67 13.93 5.76
CA GLN A 68 -2.80 13.32 4.45
C GLN A 68 -3.27 14.35 3.41
N ASP A 69 -4.25 15.19 3.73
CA ASP A 69 -4.76 16.22 2.83
C ASP A 69 -3.66 17.19 2.39
N PHE A 70 -2.83 17.65 3.32
CA PHE A 70 -1.68 18.51 3.01
C PHE A 70 -0.69 17.80 2.09
N TYR A 71 -0.42 16.52 2.32
CA TYR A 71 0.48 15.75 1.48
C TYR A 71 -0.07 15.52 0.07
N LEU A 72 -1.32 15.08 -0.06
CA LEU A 72 -1.94 14.85 -1.37
C LEU A 72 -2.02 16.16 -2.18
N GLU A 73 -2.30 17.28 -1.52
CA GLU A 73 -2.29 18.58 -2.18
C GLU A 73 -0.87 19.00 -2.58
N ALA A 74 0.15 18.78 -1.74
CA ALA A 74 1.54 19.05 -2.09
C ALA A 74 2.02 18.21 -3.28
N LEU A 75 1.64 16.93 -3.34
CA LEU A 75 1.94 16.06 -4.47
C LEU A 75 1.33 16.59 -5.78
N ARG A 76 0.06 17.04 -5.74
CA ARG A 76 -0.62 17.60 -6.91
C ARG A 76 0.04 18.90 -7.36
N ARG A 77 0.26 19.85 -6.44
CA ARG A 77 0.78 21.19 -6.78
C ARG A 77 2.25 21.22 -7.18
N SER A 78 3.05 20.27 -6.71
CA SER A 78 4.45 20.14 -7.10
C SER A 78 4.63 19.42 -8.43
N GLY A 79 3.57 18.78 -8.94
CA GLY A 79 3.67 17.86 -10.08
C GLY A 79 4.41 16.57 -9.72
N SER A 80 4.59 16.24 -8.43
CA SER A 80 5.21 14.98 -8.00
C SER A 80 4.39 13.74 -8.42
N VAL A 81 3.09 13.93 -8.67
CA VAL A 81 2.20 12.90 -9.25
C VAL A 81 1.38 13.47 -10.39
N ASP A 82 1.02 12.62 -11.34
CA ASP A 82 0.09 12.98 -12.43
C ASP A 82 -1.35 12.58 -12.04
N ILE A 83 -1.51 11.48 -11.31
CA ILE A 83 -2.80 10.97 -10.86
C ILE A 83 -2.71 10.57 -9.39
N ILE A 84 -3.74 10.96 -8.62
CA ILE A 84 -4.04 10.38 -7.32
C ILE A 84 -5.37 9.65 -7.46
N GLU A 85 -5.34 8.34 -7.34
CA GLU A 85 -6.54 7.50 -7.43
C GLU A 85 -6.95 7.05 -6.02
N GLU A 86 -8.19 7.33 -5.64
CA GLU A 86 -8.69 7.11 -4.28
C GLU A 86 -9.62 5.89 -4.23
N GLY A 87 -9.22 4.88 -3.46
CA GLY A 87 -10.11 3.84 -2.95
C GLY A 87 -10.95 4.37 -1.78
N TYR A 88 -11.59 3.47 -1.05
CA TYR A 88 -12.46 3.84 0.06
C TYR A 88 -12.34 2.88 1.24
N TYR A 89 -12.77 3.34 2.41
CA TYR A 89 -12.88 2.48 3.58
C TYR A 89 -14.32 1.99 3.75
N SER A 90 -14.47 0.70 3.99
CA SER A 90 -15.73 0.12 4.47
C SER A 90 -15.61 -0.17 5.97
N SER A 91 -16.64 0.19 6.74
CA SER A 91 -16.70 -0.03 8.18
C SER A 91 -18.06 -0.62 8.55
N TRP A 92 -18.06 -1.76 9.23
CA TRP A 92 -19.28 -2.44 9.64
C TRP A 92 -19.08 -3.27 10.90
N ALA A 93 -20.17 -3.56 11.60
CA ALA A 93 -20.17 -4.51 12.71
C ALA A 93 -20.12 -5.93 12.15
N LYS A 94 -19.16 -6.75 12.60
CA LYS A 94 -19.00 -8.13 12.17
C LYS A 94 -18.92 -9.06 13.38
N GLU A 95 -19.77 -10.08 13.40
CA GLU A 95 -19.60 -11.20 14.31
C GLU A 95 -18.38 -12.04 13.87
N SER A 96 -17.42 -12.22 14.79
CA SER A 96 -16.18 -12.97 14.55
C SER A 96 -15.98 -14.01 15.65
N VAL A 97 -15.39 -15.15 15.27
CA VAL A 97 -15.09 -16.26 16.19
C VAL A 97 -13.99 -15.84 17.17
N MET A 98 -14.20 -16.10 18.45
CA MET A 98 -13.19 -15.88 19.48
C MET A 98 -12.12 -16.98 19.44
N THR A 99 -10.88 -16.62 19.76
CA THR A 99 -9.73 -17.52 19.76
C THR A 99 -9.15 -17.63 21.16
N ILE A 100 -8.52 -18.77 21.46
CA ILE A 100 -7.82 -18.94 22.74
C ILE A 100 -6.46 -18.21 22.73
N GLU A 101 -5.86 -18.06 21.55
CA GLU A 101 -4.61 -17.36 21.35
C GLU A 101 -4.82 -15.85 21.13
N PRO A 102 -3.82 -15.02 21.45
CA PRO A 102 -3.88 -13.57 21.22
C PRO A 102 -3.91 -13.21 19.72
N ALA A 103 -4.32 -11.97 19.45
CA ALA A 103 -4.32 -11.38 18.12
C ALA A 103 -2.94 -11.49 17.44
N GLY A 104 -2.93 -11.86 16.16
CA GLY A 104 -1.71 -12.04 15.35
C GLY A 104 -1.26 -13.50 15.19
N THR A 105 -1.85 -14.44 15.93
CA THR A 105 -1.57 -15.88 15.78
C THR A 105 -2.04 -16.41 14.43
N ARG A 106 -1.19 -17.15 13.70
CA ARG A 106 -1.56 -17.80 12.44
C ARG A 106 -2.30 -19.10 12.73
N GLY A 107 -3.43 -19.32 12.05
CA GLY A 107 -4.26 -20.51 12.22
C GLY A 107 -4.73 -20.71 13.67
N PRO A 108 -5.35 -19.71 14.30
CA PRO A 108 -5.69 -19.77 15.73
C PRO A 108 -6.79 -20.80 16.00
N THR A 109 -6.79 -21.35 17.21
CA THR A 109 -7.77 -22.32 17.67
C THR A 109 -9.04 -21.63 18.14
N VAL A 110 -10.18 -22.17 17.75
CA VAL A 110 -11.51 -21.66 18.14
C VAL A 110 -11.71 -21.80 19.65
N MET A 111 -12.18 -20.73 20.29
CA MET A 111 -12.61 -20.77 21.69
C MET A 111 -13.96 -21.48 21.82
N LEU A 112 -13.98 -22.54 22.64
CA LEU A 112 -15.14 -23.37 22.90
C LEU A 112 -15.53 -23.32 24.38
N ASP A 113 -16.83 -23.28 24.61
CA ASP A 113 -17.44 -23.44 25.92
C ASP A 113 -18.74 -24.27 25.79
N PRO A 114 -18.61 -25.60 25.58
CA PRO A 114 -19.76 -26.48 25.35
C PRO A 114 -20.60 -26.68 26.61
N GLN A 115 -20.00 -26.53 27.79
CA GLN A 115 -20.67 -26.71 29.09
C GLN A 115 -21.31 -25.41 29.58
N GLY A 116 -21.02 -24.29 28.91
CA GLY A 116 -21.60 -23.00 29.20
C GLY A 116 -21.07 -22.33 30.47
N LEU A 117 -19.84 -22.64 30.84
CA LEU A 117 -19.20 -22.20 32.08
C LEU A 117 -18.79 -20.72 32.05
N PHE A 118 -18.57 -20.16 30.87
CA PHE A 118 -18.18 -18.77 30.76
C PHE A 118 -19.39 -17.86 30.92
N SER A 119 -19.18 -16.76 31.65
CA SER A 119 -20.13 -15.67 31.79
C SER A 119 -19.44 -14.36 31.40
N TRP A 120 -20.20 -13.43 30.83
CA TRP A 120 -19.73 -12.09 30.46
C TRP A 120 -20.76 -11.04 30.84
N SER A 121 -20.31 -9.79 30.92
CA SER A 121 -21.19 -8.65 31.18
C SER A 121 -22.29 -8.56 30.12
N PRO A 122 -23.57 -8.34 30.49
CA PRO A 122 -24.69 -8.30 29.54
C PRO A 122 -24.56 -7.26 28.42
N GLY A 123 -23.76 -6.21 28.63
CA GLY A 123 -23.51 -5.17 27.63
C GLY A 123 -22.46 -5.54 26.57
N LEU A 124 -21.74 -6.66 26.72
CA LEU A 124 -20.78 -7.11 25.71
C LEU A 124 -21.53 -7.92 24.64
N PRO A 125 -21.37 -7.59 23.34
CA PRO A 125 -22.04 -8.30 22.25
C PRO A 125 -21.33 -9.63 21.95
N ILE A 126 -21.35 -10.53 22.94
CA ILE A 126 -20.77 -11.88 22.90
C ILE A 126 -21.90 -12.90 22.83
N ARG A 127 -21.76 -13.89 21.95
CA ARG A 127 -22.74 -14.95 21.73
C ARG A 127 -22.08 -16.32 21.76
N ARG A 128 -22.75 -17.28 22.41
CA ARG A 128 -22.44 -18.71 22.31
C ARG A 128 -23.43 -19.39 21.37
N ASN A 129 -22.97 -20.24 20.45
CA ASN A 129 -23.85 -21.07 19.63
C ASN A 129 -24.13 -22.45 20.28
N GLY A 130 -25.00 -23.26 19.68
CA GLY A 130 -25.36 -24.58 20.22
C GLY A 130 -24.23 -25.61 20.28
N ARG A 131 -23.05 -25.33 19.69
CA ARG A 131 -21.84 -26.17 19.79
C ARG A 131 -20.84 -25.64 20.82
N GLY A 132 -21.19 -24.58 21.55
CA GLY A 132 -20.30 -23.92 22.50
C GLY A 132 -19.31 -22.95 21.87
N VAL A 133 -19.35 -22.70 20.55
CA VAL A 133 -18.43 -21.74 19.91
C VAL A 133 -18.80 -20.32 20.36
N LEU A 134 -17.79 -19.56 20.78
CA LEU A 134 -17.94 -18.18 21.20
C LEU A 134 -17.64 -17.20 20.07
N PHE A 135 -18.48 -16.19 19.96
CA PHE A 135 -18.40 -15.11 18.99
C PHE A 135 -18.44 -13.78 19.70
N ALA A 136 -17.68 -12.81 19.18
CA ALA A 136 -17.77 -11.41 19.58
C ALA A 136 -18.13 -10.55 18.36
N THR A 137 -19.01 -9.57 18.56
CA THR A 137 -19.25 -8.54 17.55
C THR A 137 -18.15 -7.50 17.65
N VAL A 138 -17.38 -7.34 16.57
CA VAL A 138 -16.27 -6.39 16.48
C VAL A 138 -16.56 -5.35 15.40
N ARG A 139 -16.02 -4.14 15.56
CA ARG A 139 -15.97 -3.18 14.46
C ARG A 139 -14.87 -3.60 13.50
N LYS A 140 -15.25 -3.95 12.27
CA LYS A 140 -14.29 -4.22 11.19
C LYS A 140 -14.20 -3.00 10.29
N ARG A 141 -12.97 -2.60 9.96
CA ARG A 141 -12.66 -1.52 9.01
C ARG A 141 -11.65 -2.06 8.01
N GLU A 142 -11.95 -1.94 6.73
CA GLU A 142 -11.08 -2.39 5.63
C GLU A 142 -10.95 -1.28 4.60
N GLU A 143 -9.72 -1.10 4.11
CA GLU A 143 -9.48 -0.38 2.87
C GLU A 143 -9.92 -1.25 1.68
N LYS A 144 -10.43 -0.61 0.63
CA LYS A 144 -10.88 -1.27 -0.60
C LYS A 144 -10.50 -0.44 -1.82
N GLY A 145 -9.99 -1.13 -2.84
CA GLY A 145 -9.87 -0.64 -4.21
C GLY A 145 -8.48 -0.15 -4.58
N SER A 146 -7.59 0.16 -3.64
CA SER A 146 -6.25 0.67 -3.97
C SER A 146 -5.42 -0.28 -4.84
N ASP A 147 -5.47 -1.58 -4.56
CA ASP A 147 -4.86 -2.67 -5.33
C ASP A 147 -5.41 -2.77 -6.77
N VAL A 148 -6.73 -2.76 -6.91
CA VAL A 148 -7.43 -2.78 -8.20
C VAL A 148 -7.09 -1.52 -9.01
N ASN A 149 -6.98 -0.36 -8.36
CA ASN A 149 -6.62 0.90 -9.00
C ASN A 149 -5.19 0.84 -9.57
N VAL A 150 -4.22 0.33 -8.80
CA VAL A 150 -2.83 0.14 -9.28
C VAL A 150 -2.82 -0.77 -10.51
N ALA A 151 -3.47 -1.93 -10.42
CA ALA A 151 -3.54 -2.90 -11.50
C ALA A 151 -4.19 -2.31 -12.78
N THR A 152 -5.27 -1.55 -12.60
CA THR A 152 -6.04 -0.96 -13.70
C THR A 152 -5.25 0.10 -14.43
N HIS A 153 -4.65 1.07 -13.70
CA HIS A 153 -3.82 2.11 -14.33
C HIS A 153 -2.58 1.52 -15.01
N LEU A 154 -1.91 0.55 -14.37
CA LEU A 154 -0.78 -0.17 -14.96
C LEU A 154 -1.15 -0.80 -16.31
N LEU A 155 -2.18 -1.64 -16.32
CA LEU A 155 -2.56 -2.37 -17.53
C LEU A 155 -3.14 -1.45 -18.60
N SER A 156 -3.91 -0.44 -18.21
CA SER A 156 -4.45 0.56 -19.13
C SER A 156 -3.33 1.26 -19.90
N ASP A 157 -2.32 1.76 -19.20
CA ASP A 157 -1.22 2.49 -19.84
C ASP A 157 -0.30 1.59 -20.67
N VAL A 158 -0.02 0.37 -20.18
CA VAL A 158 0.83 -0.59 -20.89
C VAL A 158 0.17 -1.08 -22.17
N LEU A 159 -1.09 -1.52 -22.10
CA LEU A 159 -1.80 -2.10 -23.24
C LEU A 159 -2.19 -1.05 -24.29
N GLN A 160 -2.35 0.21 -23.90
CA GLN A 160 -2.59 1.33 -24.83
C GLN A 160 -1.30 1.98 -25.35
N GLY A 161 -0.12 1.52 -24.91
CA GLY A 161 1.16 2.06 -25.37
C GLY A 161 1.45 3.49 -24.88
N HIS A 162 0.87 3.92 -23.77
CA HIS A 162 1.17 5.21 -23.14
C HIS A 162 2.57 5.23 -22.51
N VAL A 163 3.08 4.06 -22.11
CA VAL A 163 4.40 3.90 -21.51
C VAL A 163 5.20 2.81 -22.22
N ASP A 164 6.53 2.95 -22.22
CA ASP A 164 7.47 1.99 -22.82
C ASP A 164 8.12 1.08 -21.76
N ALA A 165 7.96 1.41 -20.47
CA ALA A 165 8.35 0.62 -19.31
C ALA A 165 7.50 1.01 -18.09
N ALA A 166 7.35 0.08 -17.15
CA ALA A 166 6.58 0.30 -15.93
C ALA A 166 7.40 -0.01 -14.67
N ILE A 167 7.19 0.75 -13.61
CA ILE A 167 7.71 0.45 -12.27
C ILE A 167 6.53 0.42 -11.31
N ILE A 168 6.42 -0.66 -10.54
CA ILE A 168 5.38 -0.84 -9.54
C ILE A 168 6.01 -0.80 -8.15
N VAL A 169 5.47 0.04 -7.26
CA VAL A 169 5.89 0.11 -5.85
C VAL A 169 4.83 -0.60 -5.01
N SER A 170 5.03 -1.90 -4.78
CA SER A 170 4.21 -2.72 -3.88
C SER A 170 4.89 -4.06 -3.63
N ASN A 171 4.53 -4.69 -2.51
CA ASN A 171 4.83 -6.08 -2.19
C ASN A 171 3.54 -6.90 -1.95
N ASP A 172 2.41 -6.45 -2.48
CA ASP A 172 1.15 -7.19 -2.45
C ASP A 172 1.13 -8.30 -3.51
N SER A 173 0.84 -9.53 -3.09
CA SER A 173 0.76 -10.68 -4.00
C SER A 173 -0.41 -10.60 -4.98
N ASP A 174 -1.45 -9.83 -4.66
CA ASP A 174 -2.64 -9.72 -5.52
C ASP A 174 -2.33 -9.01 -6.84
N LEU A 175 -1.26 -8.20 -6.88
CA LEU A 175 -0.72 -7.59 -8.10
C LEU A 175 0.07 -8.57 -8.99
N GLY A 176 0.18 -9.86 -8.62
CA GLY A 176 0.98 -10.84 -9.36
C GLY A 176 0.50 -11.07 -10.81
N LEU A 177 -0.81 -11.13 -11.04
CA LEU A 177 -1.36 -11.27 -12.40
C LEU A 177 -1.13 -10.01 -13.26
N PRO A 178 -1.51 -8.79 -12.84
CA PRO A 178 -1.33 -7.60 -13.67
C PRO A 178 0.14 -7.33 -13.98
N ILE A 179 1.06 -7.57 -13.04
CA ILE A 179 2.50 -7.45 -13.30
C ILE A 179 2.95 -8.47 -14.35
N ARG A 180 2.49 -9.72 -14.28
CA ARG A 180 2.85 -10.75 -15.28
C ARG A 180 2.40 -10.35 -16.68
N ILE A 181 1.18 -9.85 -16.83
CA ILE A 181 0.66 -9.36 -18.12
C ILE A 181 1.48 -8.15 -18.59
N ALA A 182 1.81 -7.21 -17.70
CA ALA A 182 2.63 -6.05 -18.06
C ALA A 182 4.03 -6.48 -18.61
N ARG A 183 4.63 -7.52 -18.01
CA ARG A 183 5.92 -8.08 -18.46
C ARG A 183 5.90 -8.62 -19.89
N GLU A 184 4.75 -9.08 -20.38
CA GLU A 184 4.58 -9.54 -21.77
C GLU A 184 4.65 -8.39 -22.79
N HIS A 185 4.54 -7.13 -22.34
CA HIS A 185 4.42 -5.96 -23.21
C HIS A 185 5.55 -4.95 -23.02
N VAL A 186 5.99 -4.71 -21.78
CA VAL A 186 7.03 -3.71 -21.46
C VAL A 186 7.99 -4.18 -20.37
N PRO A 187 9.27 -3.72 -20.39
CA PRO A 187 10.17 -3.88 -19.26
C PRO A 187 9.53 -3.36 -17.98
N THR A 188 9.67 -4.13 -16.91
CA THR A 188 8.90 -3.92 -15.67
C THR A 188 9.81 -4.03 -14.46
N GLY A 189 9.81 -2.99 -13.63
CA GLY A 189 10.48 -2.93 -12.34
C GLY A 189 9.49 -3.14 -11.18
N VAL A 190 9.89 -3.87 -10.14
CA VAL A 190 9.11 -4.00 -8.90
C VAL A 190 9.94 -3.50 -7.72
N ILE A 191 9.41 -2.52 -6.99
CA ILE A 191 10.03 -1.99 -5.77
C ILE A 191 9.25 -2.55 -4.58
N ASN A 192 9.92 -3.34 -3.75
CA ASN A 192 9.40 -3.80 -2.46
C ASN A 192 9.69 -2.74 -1.39
N PRO A 193 8.66 -2.05 -0.86
CA PRO A 193 8.85 -0.98 0.12
C PRO A 193 9.12 -1.49 1.55
N GLY A 194 8.99 -2.79 1.83
CA GLY A 194 9.05 -3.34 3.19
C GLY A 194 10.29 -4.17 3.51
N VAL A 195 10.37 -4.59 4.77
CA VAL A 195 11.45 -5.46 5.30
C VAL A 195 11.29 -6.94 4.93
N LYS A 196 10.05 -7.36 4.62
CA LYS A 196 9.76 -8.75 4.25
C LYS A 196 10.39 -9.09 2.89
N PRO A 197 10.67 -10.37 2.61
CA PRO A 197 11.07 -10.80 1.27
C PRO A 197 10.03 -10.39 0.21
N LEU A 198 10.49 -10.23 -1.04
CA LEU A 198 9.57 -10.00 -2.16
C LEU A 198 8.58 -11.18 -2.25
N ALA A 199 7.29 -10.85 -2.34
CA ALA A 199 6.21 -11.82 -2.46
C ALA A 199 6.46 -12.75 -3.66
N GLY A 200 6.25 -14.06 -3.45
CA GLY A 200 6.53 -15.07 -4.47
C GLY A 200 5.79 -14.81 -5.79
N ALA A 201 4.54 -14.34 -5.71
CA ALA A 201 3.72 -14.02 -6.87
C ALA A 201 4.24 -12.83 -7.71
N LEU A 202 5.06 -11.96 -7.12
CA LEU A 202 5.68 -10.81 -7.80
C LEU A 202 7.06 -11.14 -8.36
N LYS A 203 7.64 -12.28 -7.96
CA LYS A 203 8.91 -12.74 -8.52
C LYS A 203 8.74 -12.99 -10.02
N GLY A 204 9.81 -12.77 -10.76
CA GLY A 204 9.92 -13.03 -12.19
C GLY A 204 11.38 -13.04 -12.58
N GLN A 205 11.66 -13.53 -13.78
CA GLN A 205 12.99 -13.52 -14.35
C GLN A 205 13.19 -12.25 -15.20
N ALA A 206 14.43 -11.82 -15.31
CA ALA A 206 14.80 -10.72 -16.20
C ALA A 206 14.50 -11.02 -17.68
N THR A 207 14.30 -12.29 -18.03
CA THR A 207 14.04 -12.80 -19.38
C THR A 207 12.57 -13.16 -19.63
N ASP A 208 11.68 -13.02 -18.64
CA ASP A 208 10.24 -13.22 -18.87
C ASP A 208 9.73 -12.23 -19.93
N GLY A 209 8.69 -12.57 -20.70
CA GLY A 209 8.05 -11.65 -21.64
C GLY A 209 9.01 -10.90 -22.57
N VAL A 210 8.98 -9.57 -22.55
CA VAL A 210 9.88 -8.71 -23.35
C VAL A 210 11.27 -8.52 -22.72
N GLY A 211 11.46 -9.02 -21.50
CA GLY A 211 12.70 -8.98 -20.76
C GLY A 211 13.06 -7.61 -20.18
N ARG A 212 14.26 -7.55 -19.59
CA ARG A 212 14.79 -6.39 -18.84
C ARG A 212 13.94 -6.02 -17.62
N HIS A 213 13.28 -7.03 -17.04
CA HIS A 213 12.60 -6.89 -15.76
C HIS A 213 13.60 -6.89 -14.61
N TRP A 214 13.26 -6.19 -13.54
CA TRP A 214 14.06 -6.19 -12.33
C TRP A 214 13.16 -6.04 -11.11
N TRP A 215 13.70 -6.37 -9.95
CA TRP A 215 13.09 -6.01 -8.69
C TRP A 215 14.15 -5.52 -7.73
N ARG A 216 13.78 -4.61 -6.83
CA ARG A 216 14.65 -4.07 -5.78
C ARG A 216 13.86 -3.87 -4.49
N ARG A 217 14.55 -3.95 -3.36
CA ARG A 217 14.00 -3.40 -2.11
C ARG A 217 14.24 -1.89 -2.12
N LEU A 218 13.27 -1.13 -1.64
CA LEU A 218 13.41 0.31 -1.45
C LEU A 218 14.45 0.60 -0.36
N ASP A 219 15.46 1.38 -0.71
CA ASP A 219 16.49 1.82 0.23
C ASP A 219 15.94 2.93 1.15
N PRO A 220 16.08 2.82 2.49
CA PRO A 220 15.77 3.90 3.41
C PRO A 220 16.44 5.25 3.06
N LEU A 221 17.64 5.22 2.48
CA LEU A 221 18.34 6.42 2.05
C LEU A 221 17.61 7.12 0.89
N ASP A 222 17.05 6.36 -0.05
CA ASP A 222 16.29 6.93 -1.16
C ASP A 222 15.00 7.60 -0.68
N LEU A 223 14.37 7.08 0.38
CA LEU A 223 13.24 7.75 1.03
C LEU A 223 13.65 9.13 1.56
N HIS A 224 14.74 9.21 2.32
CA HIS A 224 15.23 10.48 2.87
C HIS A 224 15.74 11.46 1.81
N GLN A 225 16.32 10.96 0.72
CA GLN A 225 16.84 11.80 -0.36
C GLN A 225 15.78 12.25 -1.36
N SER A 226 14.57 11.69 -1.30
CA SER A 226 13.47 12.02 -2.20
C SER A 226 12.35 12.72 -1.44
N GLN A 227 12.65 13.77 -0.68
CA GLN A 227 11.63 14.56 0.01
C GLN A 227 11.27 15.81 -0.81
N LEU A 228 10.00 16.20 -0.77
CA LEU A 228 9.55 17.49 -1.28
C LEU A 228 10.23 18.63 -0.49
N PRO A 229 10.46 19.80 -1.12
CA PRO A 229 10.83 21.00 -0.38
C PRO A 229 9.79 21.35 0.70
N ASP A 230 10.24 22.04 1.74
CA ASP A 230 9.38 22.56 2.81
C ASP A 230 9.64 24.06 3.00
N PRO A 231 8.71 24.95 2.64
CA PRO A 231 7.41 24.67 2.02
C PRO A 231 7.50 24.35 0.51
N ILE A 232 6.45 23.74 -0.04
CA ILE A 232 6.29 23.51 -1.49
C ILE A 232 4.92 24.03 -1.95
N SER A 233 4.91 24.91 -2.97
CA SER A 233 3.68 25.49 -3.53
C SER A 233 2.70 26.07 -2.50
N GLY A 234 3.25 26.70 -1.46
CA GLY A 234 2.49 27.31 -0.36
C GLY A 234 1.99 26.35 0.72
N ILE A 235 2.45 25.08 0.71
CA ILE A 235 2.06 24.05 1.67
C ILE A 235 3.29 23.66 2.49
N SER A 236 3.18 23.80 3.81
CA SER A 236 4.22 23.37 4.74
C SER A 236 4.05 21.89 5.09
N LYS A 237 5.18 21.21 5.29
CA LYS A 237 5.18 19.85 5.81
C LYS A 237 4.52 19.83 7.20
N PRO A 238 3.65 18.85 7.50
CA PRO A 238 3.11 18.70 8.85
C PRO A 238 4.23 18.59 9.90
N SER A 239 4.10 19.30 11.02
CA SER A 239 5.14 19.35 12.07
C SER A 239 5.47 17.99 12.68
N THR A 240 4.54 17.03 12.61
CA THR A 240 4.73 15.66 13.10
C THR A 240 5.42 14.72 12.10
N TRP A 241 5.83 15.21 10.92
CA TRP A 241 6.37 14.41 9.80
C TRP A 241 7.85 14.66 9.51
#